data_AF-A0A2H6ID75-F1
#
_entry.id   AF-A0A2H6ID75-F1
#
_cell.length_a   1.000
_cell.length_b   1.000
_cell.length_c   1.000
_cell.angle_alpha   90.00
_cell.angle_beta   90.00
_cell.angle_gamma   90.00
#
_symmetry.space_group_name_H-M   'P 1'
#
loop_
_entity.id
_entity.type
_entity.pdbx_description
1 polymer ?
#
loop_
_entity_poly.entity_id
_entity_poly.type
_entity_poly.pdbx_seq_one_letter_code
_entity_poly.pdbx_strand_id
1 'polypeptide(L)'
;MRYILSILLLLTLLTIATTADAGYRDIFGKEFLTKPWAGGLVEESVCIECHTSDIIKPEFRDIPQEWKKSWHYQNDVSCENCHGGDPEDAEMAMSPERGFIGTPQYSEVPEVCGKCHIGILKNYLESGHGKALKASKTGPNCVTCHGSHNIQKASIKIINESRCSKCHSYERAKIMKQALFLTEIKIRDIDNNLKKLKSEGVFTDDEDKSLFRTHVEYRTLFHTINVDLVKQSTDKFVKKLGLIEEKIDKTFKELEFRKNFSAFLMMVFSGLGIVVFLLSRTYKD
;
A
#
# COMPACT_ATOMS: atom_id res chain seq x y z
N MET A 1 -6.81 46.47 -37.60
CA MET A 1 -8.00 45.58 -37.47
C MET A 1 -7.69 44.09 -37.66
N ARG A 2 -6.87 43.66 -38.64
CA ARG A 2 -6.51 42.24 -38.86
C ARG A 2 -5.75 41.55 -37.70
N TYR A 3 -4.92 42.28 -36.95
CA TYR A 3 -4.15 41.72 -35.82
C TYR A 3 -5.00 41.42 -34.58
N ILE A 4 -6.09 42.17 -34.34
CA ILE A 4 -6.95 41.99 -33.16
C ILE A 4 -7.82 40.73 -33.31
N LEU A 5 -8.30 40.46 -34.52
CA LEU A 5 -9.08 39.25 -34.82
C LEU A 5 -8.24 37.97 -34.66
N SER A 6 -6.95 38.03 -35.00
CA SER A 6 -6.04 36.88 -34.91
C SER A 6 -5.65 36.54 -33.47
N ILE A 7 -5.53 37.56 -32.61
CA ILE A 7 -5.26 37.39 -31.17
C ILE A 7 -6.50 36.86 -30.43
N LEU A 8 -7.70 37.33 -30.77
CA LEU A 8 -8.94 36.80 -30.19
C LEU A 8 -9.17 35.33 -30.57
N LEU A 9 -8.89 34.93 -31.82
CA LEU A 9 -9.06 33.55 -32.27
C LEU A 9 -8.11 32.57 -31.53
N LEU A 10 -6.87 33.02 -31.26
CA LEU A 10 -5.89 32.23 -30.50
C LEU A 10 -6.27 32.07 -29.02
N LEU A 11 -6.82 33.13 -28.41
CA LEU A 11 -7.34 33.11 -27.02
C LEU A 11 -8.58 32.22 -26.86
N THR A 12 -9.47 32.18 -27.87
CA THR A 12 -10.62 31.26 -27.87
C THR A 12 -10.19 29.80 -28.07
N LEU A 13 -9.16 29.52 -28.88
CA LEU A 13 -8.63 28.16 -29.05
C LEU A 13 -7.91 27.65 -27.79
N LEU A 14 -7.19 28.51 -27.06
CA LEU A 14 -6.55 28.13 -25.79
C LEU A 14 -7.55 27.85 -24.66
N THR A 15 -8.71 28.51 -24.65
CA THR A 15 -9.73 28.30 -23.60
C THR A 15 -10.61 27.07 -23.84
N ILE A 16 -10.78 26.65 -25.09
CA ILE A 16 -11.49 25.41 -25.43
C ILE A 16 -10.60 24.18 -25.19
N ALA A 17 -9.28 24.30 -25.37
CA ALA A 17 -8.34 23.20 -25.11
C ALA A 17 -8.16 22.87 -23.61
N THR A 18 -8.29 23.86 -22.71
CA THR A 18 -8.12 23.66 -21.26
C THR A 18 -9.37 23.13 -20.56
N THR A 19 -10.56 23.30 -21.14
CA THR A 19 -11.82 22.85 -20.53
C THR A 19 -12.17 21.40 -20.85
N ALA A 20 -11.67 20.84 -21.96
CA ALA A 20 -11.90 19.45 -22.34
C ALA A 20 -11.13 18.44 -21.45
N ASP A 21 -9.91 18.77 -21.05
CA ASP A 21 -9.05 17.88 -20.24
C ASP A 21 -9.42 17.90 -18.74
N ALA A 22 -9.99 19.03 -18.27
CA ALA A 22 -10.53 19.17 -16.92
C ALA A 22 -11.78 18.31 -16.70
N GLY A 23 -12.66 18.21 -17.71
CA GLY A 23 -13.91 17.43 -17.61
C GLY A 23 -13.66 15.91 -17.52
N TYR A 24 -12.72 15.38 -18.30
CA TYR A 24 -12.45 13.93 -18.31
C TYR A 24 -11.80 13.44 -17.00
N ARG A 25 -10.88 14.22 -16.42
CA ARG A 25 -10.24 13.89 -15.13
C ARG A 25 -11.22 13.91 -13.96
N ASP A 26 -12.16 14.86 -13.94
CA ASP A 26 -13.18 14.96 -12.89
C ASP A 26 -14.24 13.85 -13.00
N ILE A 27 -14.62 13.46 -14.22
CA ILE A 27 -15.56 12.34 -14.45
C ILE A 27 -14.90 11.01 -14.10
N PHE A 28 -13.65 10.78 -14.55
CA PHE A 28 -12.90 9.57 -14.22
C PHE A 28 -12.60 9.46 -12.71
N GLY A 29 -12.23 10.58 -12.07
CA GLY A 29 -12.04 10.64 -10.62
C GLY A 29 -13.31 10.33 -9.85
N LYS A 30 -14.47 10.85 -10.26
CA LYS A 30 -15.75 10.50 -9.62
C LYS A 30 -16.13 9.04 -9.86
N GLU A 31 -16.20 8.55 -11.08
CA GLU A 31 -16.67 7.17 -11.35
C GLU A 31 -15.74 6.09 -10.78
N PHE A 32 -14.42 6.32 -10.75
CA PHE A 32 -13.45 5.32 -10.29
C PHE A 32 -13.20 5.37 -8.78
N LEU A 33 -13.32 6.54 -8.13
CA LEU A 33 -13.19 6.65 -6.67
C LEU A 33 -14.50 6.35 -5.93
N THR A 34 -15.68 6.50 -6.56
CA THR A 34 -16.97 6.28 -5.89
C THR A 34 -17.59 4.90 -6.12
N LYS A 35 -17.00 4.05 -6.97
CA LYS A 35 -17.41 2.65 -7.11
C LYS A 35 -16.36 1.73 -6.49
N PRO A 36 -16.60 1.20 -5.27
CA PRO A 36 -15.75 0.17 -4.71
C PRO A 36 -15.84 -1.06 -5.62
N TRP A 37 -14.70 -1.56 -6.09
CA TRP A 37 -14.67 -2.82 -6.86
C TRP A 37 -14.73 -4.07 -5.96
N ALA A 38 -15.14 -3.91 -4.70
CA ALA A 38 -15.29 -4.99 -3.73
C ALA A 38 -16.30 -4.60 -2.65
N GLY A 39 -17.35 -5.41 -2.48
CA GLY A 39 -18.15 -5.50 -1.26
C GLY A 39 -19.08 -4.33 -0.93
N GLY A 40 -20.24 -4.63 -0.34
CA GLY A 40 -21.07 -3.61 0.32
C GLY A 40 -20.28 -2.92 1.44
N LEU A 41 -20.73 -1.72 1.83
CA LEU A 41 -20.09 -0.94 2.89
C LEU A 41 -20.10 -1.74 4.19
N VAL A 42 -18.92 -1.93 4.77
CA VAL A 42 -18.67 -2.68 6.02
C VAL A 42 -19.52 -2.19 7.21
N GLU A 43 -20.03 -0.95 7.18
CA GLU A 43 -20.90 -0.40 8.23
C GLU A 43 -22.31 -1.01 8.28
N GLU A 44 -22.77 -1.69 7.23
CA GLU A 44 -24.11 -2.33 7.17
C GLU A 44 -24.10 -3.82 7.54
N SER A 45 -23.10 -4.32 8.27
CA SER A 45 -23.04 -5.72 8.67
C SER A 45 -23.83 -5.99 9.96
N VAL A 46 -24.77 -6.93 9.90
CA VAL A 46 -25.53 -7.41 11.06
C VAL A 46 -24.60 -7.98 12.14
N CYS A 47 -23.46 -8.57 11.73
CA CYS A 47 -22.43 -9.05 12.64
C CYS A 47 -22.00 -7.94 13.62
N ILE A 48 -21.76 -6.73 13.11
CA ILE A 48 -21.30 -5.59 13.93
C ILE A 48 -22.44 -5.05 14.79
N GLU A 49 -23.64 -4.93 14.23
CA GLU A 49 -24.81 -4.41 14.95
C GLU A 49 -25.09 -5.24 16.21
N CYS A 50 -25.20 -6.56 16.06
CA CYS A 50 -25.40 -7.44 17.21
C CYS A 50 -24.16 -7.45 18.13
N HIS A 51 -22.94 -7.61 17.60
CA HIS A 51 -21.74 -7.71 18.43
C HIS A 51 -21.31 -6.41 19.12
N THR A 52 -21.96 -5.28 18.85
CA THR A 52 -21.76 -4.02 19.59
C THR A 52 -22.88 -3.73 20.59
N SER A 53 -23.96 -4.52 20.55
CA SER A 53 -25.14 -4.32 21.39
C SER A 53 -24.95 -4.83 22.83
N ASP A 54 -25.82 -4.34 23.72
CA ASP A 54 -25.79 -4.69 25.14
C ASP A 54 -26.26 -6.12 25.45
N ILE A 55 -26.83 -6.83 24.48
CA ILE A 55 -27.26 -8.23 24.63
C ILE A 55 -26.10 -9.22 24.50
N ILE A 56 -24.96 -8.81 23.92
CA ILE A 56 -23.78 -9.66 23.76
C ILE A 56 -22.91 -9.62 25.01
N LYS A 57 -22.33 -10.77 25.37
CA LYS A 57 -21.42 -10.88 26.52
C LYS A 57 -20.26 -9.87 26.40
N PRO A 58 -19.79 -9.28 27.52
CA PRO A 58 -18.72 -8.29 27.50
C PRO A 58 -17.46 -8.74 26.74
N GLU A 59 -17.09 -10.02 26.86
CA GLU A 59 -15.92 -10.62 26.19
C GLU A 59 -15.95 -10.55 24.65
N PHE A 60 -17.14 -10.46 24.04
CA PHE A 60 -17.31 -10.34 22.59
C PHE A 60 -17.71 -8.92 22.15
N ARG A 61 -18.20 -8.09 23.08
CA ARG A 61 -18.73 -6.75 22.80
C ARG A 61 -17.65 -5.76 22.34
N ASP A 62 -16.43 -5.92 22.87
CA ASP A 62 -15.32 -5.03 22.54
C ASP A 62 -14.58 -5.42 21.25
N ILE A 63 -14.81 -6.63 20.73
CA ILE A 63 -14.12 -7.17 19.56
C ILE A 63 -14.33 -6.30 18.32
N PRO A 64 -15.56 -5.87 17.97
CA PRO A 64 -15.76 -4.98 16.80
C PRO A 64 -14.97 -3.68 16.92
N GLN A 65 -14.84 -3.10 18.11
CA GLN A 65 -14.09 -1.86 18.30
C GLN A 65 -12.59 -2.05 18.13
N GLU A 66 -12.05 -3.18 18.58
CA GLU A 66 -10.65 -3.54 18.32
C GLU A 66 -10.41 -3.87 16.85
N TRP A 67 -11.36 -4.53 16.19
CA TRP A 67 -11.26 -4.83 14.77
C TRP A 67 -11.35 -3.59 13.88
N LYS A 68 -12.16 -2.58 14.23
CA LYS A 68 -12.20 -1.28 13.54
C LYS A 68 -10.84 -0.55 13.52
N LYS A 69 -9.93 -0.88 14.44
CA LYS A 69 -8.55 -0.34 14.48
C LYS A 69 -7.56 -1.11 13.60
N SER A 70 -7.98 -2.24 13.02
CA SER A 70 -7.12 -3.13 12.25
C SER A 70 -6.87 -2.63 10.84
N TRP A 71 -5.80 -3.16 10.23
CA TRP A 71 -5.53 -2.99 8.81
C TRP A 71 -6.60 -3.66 7.94
N HIS A 72 -7.23 -4.73 8.43
CA HIS A 72 -8.30 -5.43 7.71
C HIS A 72 -9.56 -4.57 7.56
N TYR A 73 -9.98 -3.87 8.62
CA TYR A 73 -11.08 -2.90 8.53
C TYR A 73 -10.79 -1.80 7.50
N GLN A 74 -9.56 -1.27 7.48
CA GLN A 74 -9.14 -0.24 6.52
C GLN A 74 -9.09 -0.73 5.06
N ASN A 75 -9.26 -2.03 4.82
CA ASN A 75 -9.23 -2.66 3.49
C ASN A 75 -10.47 -3.54 3.26
N ASP A 76 -11.60 -3.18 3.87
CA ASP A 76 -12.91 -3.79 3.64
C ASP A 76 -13.00 -5.30 3.92
N VAL A 77 -12.19 -5.81 4.86
CA VAL A 77 -12.25 -7.20 5.34
C VAL A 77 -13.05 -7.28 6.64
N SER A 78 -14.30 -7.74 6.50
CA SER A 78 -15.31 -7.88 7.55
C SER A 78 -15.25 -9.23 8.28
N CYS A 79 -16.08 -9.37 9.32
CA CYS A 79 -16.12 -10.49 10.25
C CYS A 79 -16.29 -11.84 9.53
N GLU A 80 -17.22 -11.88 8.57
CA GLU A 80 -17.60 -13.07 7.82
C GLU A 80 -16.50 -13.55 6.87
N ASN A 81 -15.58 -12.68 6.43
CA ASN A 81 -14.47 -13.10 5.59
C ASN A 81 -13.50 -14.04 6.35
N CYS A 82 -13.44 -13.90 7.68
CA CYS A 82 -12.67 -14.78 8.55
C CYS A 82 -13.55 -15.90 9.14
N HIS A 83 -14.66 -15.52 9.78
CA HIS A 83 -15.52 -16.40 10.58
C HIS A 83 -16.65 -17.06 9.79
N GLY A 84 -16.86 -16.72 8.52
CA GLY A 84 -18.02 -17.15 7.73
C GLY A 84 -19.33 -16.54 8.26
N GLY A 85 -20.45 -17.14 7.89
CA GLY A 85 -21.77 -16.63 8.24
C GLY A 85 -22.34 -15.71 7.18
N ASP A 86 -23.46 -15.07 7.53
CA ASP A 86 -24.22 -14.20 6.63
C ASP A 86 -24.34 -12.79 7.22
N PRO A 87 -23.70 -11.76 6.63
CA PRO A 87 -23.71 -10.42 7.17
C PRO A 87 -25.03 -9.66 6.94
N GLU A 88 -25.94 -10.20 6.12
CA GLU A 88 -27.20 -9.54 5.74
C GLU A 88 -28.44 -10.20 6.37
N ASP A 89 -28.31 -11.44 6.85
CA ASP A 89 -29.40 -12.23 7.43
C ASP A 89 -29.19 -12.43 8.94
N ALA A 90 -29.85 -11.60 9.75
CA ALA A 90 -29.71 -11.63 11.22
C ALA A 90 -30.11 -12.98 11.85
N GLU A 91 -31.07 -13.69 11.27
CA GLU A 91 -31.56 -14.95 11.80
C GLU A 91 -30.54 -16.08 11.56
N MET A 92 -29.88 -16.05 10.40
CA MET A 92 -28.92 -17.07 9.98
C MET A 92 -27.46 -16.62 10.04
N ALA A 93 -27.16 -15.45 10.61
CA ALA A 93 -25.82 -14.83 10.56
C ALA A 93 -24.71 -15.74 11.10
N MET A 94 -24.98 -16.52 12.15
CA MET A 94 -24.03 -17.44 12.79
C MET A 94 -24.34 -18.92 12.51
N SER A 95 -25.16 -19.23 11.51
CA SER A 95 -25.54 -20.61 11.20
C SER A 95 -24.38 -21.37 10.52
N PRO A 96 -24.11 -22.63 10.91
CA PRO A 96 -23.16 -23.49 10.20
C PRO A 96 -23.51 -23.70 8.72
N GLU A 97 -24.80 -23.67 8.36
CA GLU A 97 -25.29 -23.75 6.98
C GLU A 97 -24.83 -22.56 6.13
N ARG A 98 -24.60 -21.39 6.76
CA ARG A 98 -23.98 -20.20 6.15
C ARG A 98 -22.45 -20.21 6.27
N GLY A 99 -21.85 -21.34 6.63
CA GLY A 99 -20.41 -21.50 6.73
C GLY A 99 -19.78 -20.80 7.93
N PHE A 100 -20.58 -20.43 8.95
CA PHE A 100 -20.06 -19.85 10.18
C PHE A 100 -19.21 -20.88 10.95
N ILE A 101 -17.97 -20.53 11.27
CA ILE A 101 -17.00 -21.41 11.95
C ILE A 101 -16.79 -21.07 13.42
N GLY A 102 -17.44 -20.02 13.95
CA GLY A 102 -17.21 -19.56 15.31
C GLY A 102 -15.76 -19.14 15.55
N THR A 103 -15.26 -19.35 16.77
CA THR A 103 -13.84 -19.14 17.08
C THR A 103 -13.02 -20.30 16.52
N PRO A 104 -12.13 -20.07 15.54
CA PRO A 104 -11.32 -21.14 14.94
C PRO A 104 -10.45 -21.84 15.99
N GLN A 105 -10.23 -23.14 15.84
CA GLN A 105 -9.28 -23.83 16.71
C GLN A 105 -7.88 -23.26 16.51
N TYR A 106 -7.07 -23.26 17.57
CA TYR A 106 -5.75 -22.64 17.55
C TYR A 106 -4.84 -23.19 16.42
N SER A 107 -4.94 -24.48 16.10
CA SER A 107 -4.20 -25.11 15.01
C SER A 107 -4.75 -24.84 13.61
N GLU A 108 -5.99 -24.35 13.49
CA GLU A 108 -6.69 -24.07 12.22
C GLU A 108 -6.61 -22.59 11.82
N VAL A 109 -6.09 -21.74 12.71
CA VAL A 109 -5.88 -20.31 12.47
C VAL A 109 -5.08 -20.04 11.18
N PRO A 110 -3.96 -20.75 10.88
CA PRO A 110 -3.22 -20.51 9.65
C PRO A 110 -4.06 -20.66 8.38
N GLU A 111 -4.94 -21.66 8.35
CA GLU A 111 -5.82 -21.95 7.22
C GLU A 111 -6.82 -20.81 6.99
N VAL A 112 -7.36 -20.21 8.06
CA VAL A 112 -8.24 -19.03 7.97
C VAL A 112 -7.51 -17.85 7.33
N CYS A 113 -6.30 -17.52 7.82
CA CYS A 113 -5.49 -16.44 7.24
C CYS A 113 -5.07 -16.76 5.79
N GLY A 114 -4.81 -18.03 5.51
CA GLY A 114 -4.34 -18.52 4.23
C GLY A 114 -5.37 -18.52 3.11
N LYS A 115 -6.67 -18.35 3.42
CA LYS A 115 -7.72 -18.12 2.40
C LYS A 115 -7.35 -16.99 1.44
N CYS A 116 -6.79 -15.91 1.98
CA CYS A 116 -6.32 -14.76 1.20
C CYS A 116 -4.78 -14.69 1.14
N HIS A 117 -4.09 -15.05 2.22
CA HIS A 117 -2.62 -14.94 2.32
C HIS A 117 -1.90 -16.24 1.91
N ILE A 118 -2.21 -16.78 0.74
CA ILE A 118 -1.78 -18.11 0.27
C ILE A 118 -0.26 -18.28 0.28
N GLY A 119 0.48 -17.29 -0.26
CA GLY A 119 1.95 -17.34 -0.29
C GLY A 119 2.60 -17.28 1.09
N ILE A 120 1.97 -16.57 2.03
CA ILE A 120 2.41 -16.50 3.43
C ILE A 120 2.15 -17.83 4.13
N LEU A 121 0.94 -18.40 3.95
CA LEU A 121 0.59 -19.71 4.49
C LEU A 121 1.61 -20.76 4.07
N LYS A 122 1.94 -20.82 2.77
CA LYS A 122 2.93 -21.77 2.26
C LYS A 122 4.27 -21.65 2.99
N ASN A 123 4.84 -20.44 3.06
CA ASN A 123 6.12 -20.21 3.72
C ASN A 123 6.05 -20.56 5.22
N TYR A 124 4.95 -20.21 5.89
CA TYR A 124 4.72 -20.52 7.31
C TYR A 124 4.66 -22.03 7.55
N LEU A 125 3.89 -22.79 6.77
CA LEU A 125 3.75 -24.23 6.94
C LEU A 125 5.09 -24.98 6.74
N GLU A 126 5.95 -24.48 5.84
CA GLU A 126 7.29 -25.03 5.62
C GLU A 126 8.30 -24.65 6.71
N SER A 127 8.00 -23.59 7.48
CA SER A 127 8.86 -23.06 8.55
C SER A 127 8.92 -23.96 9.78
N GLY A 128 9.88 -23.69 10.67
CA GLY A 128 9.98 -24.36 11.97
C GLY A 128 8.73 -24.17 12.85
N HIS A 129 8.09 -23.00 12.79
CA HIS A 129 6.88 -22.71 13.57
C HIS A 129 5.66 -23.48 13.05
N GLY A 130 5.46 -23.52 11.73
CA GLY A 130 4.38 -24.29 11.12
C GLY A 130 4.54 -25.79 11.35
N LYS A 131 5.77 -26.31 11.24
CA LYS A 131 6.07 -27.71 11.58
C LYS A 131 5.81 -28.02 13.05
N ALA A 132 6.17 -27.11 13.96
CA ALA A 132 5.90 -27.26 15.39
C ALA A 132 4.38 -27.26 15.68
N LEU A 133 3.62 -26.33 15.08
CA LEU A 133 2.16 -26.31 15.22
C LEU A 133 1.53 -27.61 14.71
N LYS A 134 1.98 -28.12 13.55
CA LYS A 134 1.48 -29.39 13.00
C LYS A 134 1.76 -30.58 13.92
N ALA A 135 2.93 -30.61 14.55
CA ALA A 135 3.35 -31.71 15.41
C ALA A 135 2.66 -31.69 16.79
N SER A 136 2.55 -30.50 17.41
CA SER A 136 2.09 -30.39 18.81
C SER A 136 0.70 -29.79 18.98
N LYS A 137 0.10 -29.24 17.92
CA LYS A 137 -1.12 -28.39 17.95
C LYS A 137 -1.01 -27.13 18.83
N THR A 138 0.17 -26.83 19.37
CA THR A 138 0.42 -25.74 20.32
C THR A 138 1.55 -24.80 19.89
N GLY A 139 2.23 -25.08 18.77
CA GLY A 139 3.24 -24.20 18.20
C GLY A 139 2.71 -22.79 17.87
N PRO A 140 3.56 -21.77 17.73
CA PRO A 140 3.11 -20.41 17.41
C PRO A 140 2.44 -20.36 16.03
N ASN A 141 1.30 -19.68 15.94
CA ASN A 141 0.53 -19.45 14.71
C ASN A 141 0.53 -17.96 14.32
N CYS A 142 -0.31 -17.58 13.35
CA CYS A 142 -0.43 -16.22 12.86
C CYS A 142 -0.75 -15.21 13.97
N VAL A 143 -1.73 -15.54 14.83
CA VAL A 143 -2.22 -14.63 15.88
C VAL A 143 -1.25 -14.50 17.04
N THR A 144 -0.32 -15.44 17.23
CA THR A 144 0.76 -15.33 18.23
C THR A 144 1.60 -14.07 18.02
N CYS A 145 1.89 -13.73 16.75
CA CYS A 145 2.67 -12.55 16.40
C CYS A 145 1.78 -11.36 16.01
N HIS A 146 0.76 -11.58 15.18
CA HIS A 146 -0.03 -10.50 14.57
C HIS A 146 -1.26 -10.06 15.37
N GLY A 147 -1.67 -10.83 16.39
CA GLY A 147 -2.99 -10.66 17.01
C GLY A 147 -4.12 -11.22 16.15
N SER A 148 -5.35 -11.20 16.64
CA SER A 148 -6.54 -11.77 15.99
C SER A 148 -7.47 -10.71 15.39
N HIS A 149 -8.00 -9.82 16.22
CA HIS A 149 -8.98 -8.81 15.79
C HIS A 149 -8.34 -7.45 15.50
N ASN A 150 -7.31 -7.06 16.25
CA ASN A 150 -6.56 -5.82 16.02
C ASN A 150 -5.27 -6.05 15.20
N ILE A 151 -5.41 -6.66 14.02
CA ILE A 151 -4.27 -6.98 13.14
C ILE A 151 -3.72 -5.69 12.53
N GLN A 152 -2.47 -5.37 12.85
CA GLN A 152 -1.81 -4.15 12.39
C GLN A 152 -1.10 -4.34 11.05
N LYS A 153 -0.83 -3.23 10.35
CA LYS A 153 -0.04 -3.23 9.11
C LYS A 153 1.30 -3.92 9.34
N ALA A 154 1.67 -4.84 8.45
CA ALA A 154 2.92 -5.58 8.54
C ALA A 154 4.13 -4.63 8.62
N SER A 155 4.98 -4.85 9.64
CA SER A 155 6.16 -4.04 9.90
C SER A 155 7.25 -4.89 10.57
N ILE A 156 8.52 -4.60 10.25
CA ILE A 156 9.68 -5.21 10.90
C ILE A 156 9.70 -5.04 12.43
N LYS A 157 8.94 -4.07 12.98
CA LYS A 157 8.78 -3.86 14.42
C LYS A 157 8.16 -5.06 15.15
N ILE A 158 7.42 -5.92 14.44
CA ILE A 158 6.85 -7.14 15.01
C ILE A 158 7.93 -8.12 15.47
N ILE A 159 9.13 -8.04 14.88
CA ILE A 159 10.30 -8.80 15.28
C ILE A 159 10.94 -8.05 16.45
N ASN A 160 10.67 -8.50 17.67
CA ASN A 160 11.21 -7.89 18.87
C ASN A 160 11.37 -8.93 19.97
N GLU A 161 12.18 -8.57 20.96
CA GLU A 161 12.54 -9.45 22.06
C GLU A 161 11.32 -9.90 22.87
N SER A 162 10.40 -8.99 23.21
CA SER A 162 9.25 -9.33 24.04
C SER A 162 8.28 -10.33 23.40
N ARG A 163 8.20 -10.41 22.07
CA ARG A 163 7.41 -11.41 21.35
C ARG A 163 8.16 -12.72 21.17
N CYS A 164 9.41 -12.66 20.69
CA CYS A 164 10.18 -13.86 20.37
C CYS A 164 10.62 -14.63 21.63
N SER A 165 10.98 -13.91 22.69
CA SER A 165 11.42 -14.48 23.98
C SER A 165 10.31 -15.18 24.76
N LYS A 166 9.05 -15.14 24.30
CA LYS A 166 7.95 -15.90 24.92
C LYS A 166 8.13 -17.41 24.82
N CYS A 167 8.88 -17.89 23.84
CA CYS A 167 9.03 -19.32 23.58
C CYS A 167 10.50 -19.77 23.49
N HIS A 168 11.39 -18.95 22.94
CA HIS A 168 12.80 -19.29 22.74
C HIS A 168 13.67 -18.03 22.78
N SER A 169 15.01 -18.15 22.80
CA SER A 169 15.89 -16.97 22.84
C SER A 169 15.70 -16.02 21.64
N TYR A 170 15.91 -14.72 21.86
CA TYR A 170 15.74 -13.70 20.82
C TYR A 170 16.86 -13.69 19.77
N GLU A 171 17.99 -14.34 20.01
CA GLU A 171 19.21 -14.18 19.21
C GLU A 171 18.99 -14.48 17.71
N ARG A 172 18.33 -15.60 17.37
CA ARG A 172 18.05 -15.93 15.97
C ARG A 172 17.13 -14.89 15.30
N ALA A 173 16.12 -14.40 16.03
CA ALA A 173 15.20 -13.40 15.51
C ALA A 173 15.85 -12.02 15.35
N LYS A 174 16.81 -11.69 16.21
CA LYS A 174 17.64 -10.47 16.10
C LYS A 174 18.46 -10.49 14.80
N ILE A 175 19.13 -11.61 14.50
CA ILE A 175 19.90 -11.75 13.25
C ILE A 175 18.97 -11.64 12.03
N MET A 176 17.80 -12.29 12.07
CA MET A 176 16.79 -12.15 11.01
C MET A 176 16.37 -10.69 10.81
N LYS A 177 16.05 -9.98 11.90
CA LYS A 177 15.67 -8.58 11.86
C LYS A 177 16.75 -7.71 11.24
N GLN A 178 18.01 -7.92 11.63
CA GLN A 178 19.15 -7.19 11.07
C GLN A 178 19.32 -7.46 9.57
N ALA A 179 19.13 -8.71 9.13
CA ALA A 179 19.21 -9.08 7.72
C ALA A 179 18.13 -8.38 6.86
N LEU A 180 16.96 -8.12 7.43
CA LEU A 180 15.85 -7.43 6.75
C LEU A 180 15.99 -5.90 6.76
N PHE A 181 16.68 -5.35 7.76
CA PHE A 181 16.66 -3.93 8.07
C PHE A 181 17.16 -3.03 6.92
N LEU A 182 18.29 -3.39 6.30
CA LEU A 182 18.89 -2.58 5.22
C LEU A 182 17.99 -2.54 3.98
N THR A 183 17.38 -3.66 3.62
CA THR A 183 16.48 -3.73 2.46
C THR A 183 15.19 -2.95 2.73
N GLU A 184 14.65 -2.99 3.94
CA GLU A 184 13.48 -2.18 4.35
C GLU A 184 13.76 -0.66 4.28
N ILE A 185 14.97 -0.23 4.67
CA ILE A 185 15.39 1.17 4.49
C ILE A 185 15.38 1.53 3.01
N LYS A 186 16.04 0.72 2.17
CA LYS A 186 16.11 0.98 0.73
C LYS A 186 14.73 1.06 0.07
N ILE A 187 13.81 0.18 0.44
CA ILE A 187 12.43 0.19 -0.06
C ILE A 187 11.71 1.50 0.33
N ARG A 188 11.85 1.93 1.58
CA ARG A 188 11.26 3.18 2.07
C ARG A 188 11.86 4.40 1.38
N ASP A 189 13.15 4.42 1.12
CA ASP A 189 13.81 5.54 0.45
C ASP A 189 13.35 5.65 -1.01
N ILE A 190 13.22 4.52 -1.71
CA ILE A 190 12.64 4.47 -3.06
C ILE A 190 11.17 4.95 -3.04
N ASP A 191 10.35 4.49 -2.09
CA ASP A 191 8.95 4.93 -1.94
C ASP A 191 8.84 6.45 -1.72
N ASN A 192 9.71 7.03 -0.90
CA ASN A 192 9.77 8.47 -0.66
C ASN A 192 10.17 9.24 -1.94
N ASN A 193 11.13 8.72 -2.70
CA ASN A 193 11.56 9.33 -3.95
C ASN A 193 10.46 9.27 -5.02
N LEU A 194 9.71 8.17 -5.11
CA LEU A 194 8.54 8.07 -6.00
C LEU A 194 7.46 9.08 -5.62
N LYS A 195 7.15 9.23 -4.32
CA LYS A 195 6.21 10.26 -3.84
C LYS A 195 6.66 11.67 -4.21
N LYS A 196 7.96 11.96 -4.11
CA LYS A 196 8.53 13.24 -4.53
C LYS A 196 8.36 13.46 -6.04
N LEU A 197 8.65 12.46 -6.88
CA LEU A 197 8.40 12.54 -8.33
C LEU A 197 6.93 12.82 -8.65
N LYS A 198 6.00 12.13 -7.98
CA LYS A 198 4.55 12.40 -8.13
C LYS A 198 4.17 13.83 -7.77
N SER A 199 4.73 14.37 -6.69
CA SER A 199 4.47 15.76 -6.28
C SER A 199 4.98 16.79 -7.29
N GLU A 200 5.95 16.41 -8.13
CA GLU A 200 6.49 17.20 -9.24
C GLU A 200 5.74 16.95 -10.56
N GLY A 201 4.62 16.20 -10.52
CA GLY A 201 3.78 15.91 -11.68
C GLY A 201 4.29 14.78 -12.58
N VAL A 202 5.25 13.98 -12.12
CA VAL A 202 5.77 12.83 -12.87
C VAL A 202 4.92 11.59 -12.62
N PHE A 203 4.54 10.90 -13.69
CA PHE A 203 3.85 9.61 -13.64
C PHE A 203 4.85 8.48 -13.37
N THR A 204 4.58 7.63 -12.37
CA THR A 204 5.53 6.60 -11.88
C THR A 204 4.89 5.22 -11.67
N ASP A 205 3.74 4.95 -12.28
CA ASP A 205 2.95 3.73 -12.00
C ASP A 205 3.73 2.43 -12.18
N ASP A 206 4.63 2.37 -13.16
CA ASP A 206 5.42 1.16 -13.44
C ASP A 206 6.46 0.91 -12.34
N GLU A 207 7.14 1.97 -11.88
CA GLU A 207 8.06 1.91 -10.75
C GLU A 207 7.33 1.56 -9.45
N ASP A 208 6.15 2.14 -9.22
CA ASP A 208 5.31 1.84 -8.06
C ASP A 208 4.91 0.35 -8.03
N LYS A 209 4.42 -0.18 -9.15
CA LYS A 209 4.05 -1.60 -9.27
C LYS A 209 5.26 -2.51 -9.08
N SER A 210 6.41 -2.14 -9.64
CA SER A 210 7.66 -2.89 -9.51
C SER A 210 8.17 -2.91 -8.08
N LEU A 211 8.16 -1.76 -7.40
CA LEU A 211 8.52 -1.62 -6.00
C LEU A 211 7.57 -2.44 -5.12
N PHE A 212 6.26 -2.29 -5.31
CA PHE A 212 5.25 -3.03 -4.57
C PHE A 212 5.45 -4.54 -4.69
N ARG A 213 5.62 -5.08 -5.90
CA ARG A 213 5.85 -6.52 -6.11
C ARG A 213 7.13 -6.98 -5.42
N THR A 214 8.23 -6.26 -5.62
CA THR A 214 9.54 -6.56 -5.02
C THR A 214 9.45 -6.57 -3.49
N HIS A 215 8.73 -5.60 -2.94
CA HIS A 215 8.51 -5.44 -1.51
C HIS A 215 7.67 -6.58 -0.91
N VAL A 216 6.55 -6.94 -1.55
CA VAL A 216 5.70 -8.06 -1.12
C VAL A 216 6.48 -9.37 -1.17
N GLU A 217 7.14 -9.67 -2.30
CA GLU A 217 7.98 -10.86 -2.45
C GLU A 217 9.03 -10.95 -1.33
N TYR A 218 9.76 -9.87 -1.06
CA TYR A 218 10.80 -9.85 -0.03
C TYR A 218 10.23 -10.09 1.38
N ARG A 219 9.16 -9.38 1.75
CA ARG A 219 8.56 -9.51 3.09
C ARG A 219 7.98 -10.90 3.35
N THR A 220 7.50 -11.60 2.32
CA THR A 220 6.98 -12.97 2.49
C THR A 220 8.05 -13.94 2.99
N LEU A 221 9.34 -13.70 2.70
CA LEU A 221 10.45 -14.57 3.12
C LEU A 221 10.56 -14.69 4.64
N PHE A 222 10.14 -13.66 5.39
CA PHE A 222 10.18 -13.71 6.85
C PHE A 222 9.40 -14.89 7.43
N HIS A 223 8.31 -15.30 6.77
CA HIS A 223 7.46 -16.40 7.22
C HIS A 223 8.13 -17.77 7.07
N THR A 224 9.25 -17.88 6.36
CA THR A 224 10.08 -19.10 6.31
C THR A 224 10.90 -19.30 7.59
N ILE A 225 11.14 -18.22 8.34
CA ILE A 225 11.98 -18.18 9.56
C ILE A 225 13.38 -18.76 9.31
N ASN A 226 13.87 -18.66 8.07
CA ASN A 226 15.18 -19.17 7.67
C ASN A 226 16.14 -18.00 7.39
N VAL A 227 17.09 -17.78 8.31
CA VAL A 227 18.03 -16.66 8.24
C VAL A 227 18.92 -16.76 7.00
N ASP A 228 19.39 -17.96 6.66
CA ASP A 228 20.29 -18.17 5.53
C ASP A 228 19.56 -17.94 4.21
N LEU A 229 18.33 -18.42 4.09
CA LEU A 229 17.49 -18.16 2.92
C LEU A 229 17.24 -16.66 2.73
N VAL A 230 16.96 -15.93 3.81
CA VAL A 230 16.76 -14.48 3.75
C VAL A 230 18.04 -13.79 3.31
N LYS A 231 19.19 -14.11 3.92
CA LYS A 231 20.51 -13.55 3.53
C LYS A 231 20.83 -13.81 2.05
N GLN A 232 20.70 -15.05 1.59
CA GLN A 232 20.96 -15.42 0.20
C GLN A 232 20.00 -14.71 -0.78
N SER A 233 18.74 -14.55 -0.39
CA SER A 233 17.75 -13.89 -1.22
C SER A 233 17.95 -12.36 -1.26
N THR A 234 18.48 -11.75 -0.20
CA THR A 234 18.64 -10.30 -0.08
C THR A 234 19.38 -9.70 -1.27
N ASP A 235 20.48 -10.31 -1.75
CA ASP A 235 21.26 -9.77 -2.87
C ASP A 235 20.42 -9.64 -4.16
N LYS A 236 19.57 -10.63 -4.42
CA LYS A 236 18.63 -10.62 -5.56
C LYS A 236 17.66 -9.44 -5.44
N PHE A 237 17.11 -9.19 -4.25
CA PHE A 237 16.17 -8.09 -4.03
C PHE A 237 16.86 -6.73 -4.06
N VAL A 238 18.05 -6.60 -3.48
CA VAL A 238 18.86 -5.38 -3.55
C VAL A 238 19.17 -5.03 -5.00
N LYS A 239 19.50 -6.01 -5.85
CA LYS A 239 19.69 -5.81 -7.29
C LYS A 239 18.42 -5.31 -7.98
N LYS A 240 17.25 -5.93 -7.72
CA LYS A 240 15.95 -5.47 -8.26
C LYS A 240 15.66 -4.03 -7.85
N LEU A 241 15.85 -3.70 -6.57
CA LEU A 241 15.63 -2.36 -6.03
C LEU A 241 16.63 -1.35 -6.63
N GLY A 242 17.87 -1.75 -6.89
CA GLY A 242 18.88 -0.90 -7.54
C GLY A 242 18.46 -0.47 -8.95
N LEU A 243 17.82 -1.36 -9.71
CA LEU A 243 17.30 -1.01 -11.04
C LEU A 243 16.16 0.01 -10.98
N ILE A 244 15.31 -0.06 -9.96
CA ILE A 244 14.22 0.92 -9.75
C ILE A 244 14.81 2.27 -9.36
N GLU A 245 15.77 2.28 -8.44
CA GLU A 245 16.48 3.47 -7.98
C GLU A 245 17.22 4.17 -9.14
N GLU A 246 17.91 3.41 -10.00
CA GLU A 246 18.61 3.97 -11.17
C GLU A 246 17.64 4.69 -12.13
N LYS A 247 16.44 4.13 -12.35
CA LYS A 247 15.40 4.78 -13.17
C LYS A 247 14.89 6.07 -12.53
N ILE A 248 14.64 6.04 -11.23
CA ILE A 248 14.22 7.22 -10.45
C ILE A 248 15.27 8.32 -10.55
N ASP A 249 16.55 8.00 -10.37
CA ASP A 249 17.65 8.97 -10.44
C ASP A 249 17.79 9.57 -11.84
N LYS A 250 17.64 8.76 -12.90
CA LYS A 250 17.59 9.25 -14.28
C LYS A 250 16.44 10.23 -14.47
N THR A 251 15.26 9.92 -13.93
CA THR A 251 14.07 10.77 -14.01
C THR A 251 14.28 12.10 -13.29
N PHE A 252 14.89 12.10 -12.11
CA PHE A 252 15.24 13.34 -11.40
C PHE A 252 16.21 14.21 -12.20
N LYS A 253 17.26 13.61 -12.78
CA LYS A 253 18.23 14.34 -13.61
C LYS A 253 17.58 14.97 -14.85
N GLU A 254 16.66 14.24 -15.50
CA GLU A 254 15.91 14.77 -16.63
C GLU A 254 15.00 15.94 -16.21
N LEU A 255 14.30 15.79 -15.08
CA LEU A 255 13.43 16.84 -14.54
C LEU A 255 14.23 18.12 -14.22
N GLU A 256 15.38 17.98 -13.56
CA GLU A 256 16.28 19.08 -13.23
C GLU A 256 16.80 19.77 -14.51
N PHE A 257 17.26 18.99 -15.49
CA PHE A 257 17.69 19.51 -16.78
C PHE A 257 16.58 20.30 -17.47
N ARG A 258 15.34 19.76 -17.53
CA ARG A 258 14.19 20.43 -18.15
C ARG A 258 13.83 21.73 -17.44
N LYS A 259 13.90 21.78 -16.11
CA LYS A 259 13.67 23.01 -15.32
C LYS A 259 14.73 24.06 -15.64
N ASN A 260 16.00 23.70 -15.61
CA ASN A 260 17.12 24.61 -15.88
C ASN A 260 17.09 25.11 -17.33
N PHE A 261 16.81 24.23 -18.29
CA PHE A 261 16.70 24.58 -19.70
C PHE A 261 15.51 25.50 -19.98
N SER A 262 14.36 25.27 -19.32
CA SER A 262 13.19 26.14 -19.44
C SER A 262 13.46 27.53 -18.84
N ALA A 263 14.13 27.61 -17.69
CA ALA A 263 14.54 28.87 -17.08
C ALA A 263 15.52 29.64 -17.98
N PHE A 264 16.49 28.94 -18.59
CA PHE A 264 17.39 29.52 -19.57
C PHE A 264 16.65 30.10 -20.77
N LEU A 265 15.72 29.35 -21.38
CA LEU A 265 14.91 29.84 -22.49
C LEU A 265 14.06 31.05 -22.11
N MET A 266 13.44 31.05 -20.92
CA MET A 266 12.70 32.20 -20.41
C MET A 266 13.56 33.46 -20.27
N MET A 267 14.80 33.34 -19.79
CA MET A 267 15.74 34.46 -19.71
C MET A 267 16.10 34.99 -21.11
N VAL A 268 16.36 34.10 -22.07
CA VAL A 268 16.68 34.48 -23.46
C VAL A 268 15.51 35.21 -24.12
N PHE A 269 14.29 34.68 -24.02
CA PHE A 269 13.10 35.33 -24.59
C PHE A 269 12.78 36.66 -23.92
N SER A 270 12.95 36.76 -22.60
CA SER A 270 12.76 38.02 -21.87
C SER A 270 13.78 39.07 -22.30
N GLY A 271 15.06 38.68 -22.46
CA GLY A 271 16.11 39.55 -22.97
C GLY A 271 15.83 40.04 -24.39
N LEU A 272 15.47 39.13 -25.31
CA LEU A 272 15.05 39.50 -26.67
C LEU A 272 13.84 40.43 -26.68
N GLY A 273 12.85 40.17 -25.82
CA GLY A 273 11.68 41.03 -25.65
C GLY A 273 12.05 42.46 -25.21
N ILE A 274 13.00 42.60 -24.27
CA ILE A 274 13.52 43.90 -23.83
C ILE A 274 14.24 44.60 -24.99
N VAL A 275 15.09 43.91 -25.75
CA VAL A 275 15.81 44.51 -26.89
C VAL A 275 14.83 45.01 -27.95
N VAL A 276 13.84 44.19 -28.32
CA VAL A 276 12.80 44.58 -29.29
C VAL A 276 11.99 45.78 -28.77
N PHE A 277 11.63 45.79 -27.49
CA PHE A 277 10.94 46.91 -26.86
C PHE A 277 11.76 48.20 -26.94
N LEU A 278 13.05 48.15 -26.59
CA LEU A 278 13.95 49.30 -26.65
C LEU A 278 14.10 49.82 -28.08
N LEU A 279 14.37 48.95 -29.05
CA LEU A 279 14.46 49.33 -30.47
C LEU A 279 13.17 49.96 -30.98
N SER A 280 12.00 49.46 -30.58
CA SER A 280 10.71 50.00 -31.01
C SER A 280 10.43 51.43 -30.53
N ARG A 281 11.09 51.86 -29.44
CA ARG A 281 11.03 53.25 -28.98
C ARG A 281 11.98 54.15 -29.74
N THR A 282 13.19 53.69 -30.07
CA THR A 282 14.20 54.51 -30.76
C THR A 282 13.79 54.93 -32.18
N TYR A 283 12.91 54.17 -32.84
CA TYR A 283 12.44 54.48 -34.20
C TYR A 283 11.11 55.27 -34.25
N LYS A 284 10.55 55.67 -33.10
CA LYS A 284 9.31 56.46 -33.02
C LYS A 284 9.53 57.95 -32.78
N ASP A 285 10.78 58.38 -32.63
CA ASP A 285 11.23 59.77 -32.63
C ASP A 285 11.91 60.08 -33.98
#